data_AF-A0A7W3Y6X4-F1
#
_entry.id   AF-A0A7W3Y6X4-F1
#
_cell.length_a   1.000
_cell.length_b   1.000
_cell.length_c   1.000
_cell.angle_alpha   90.00
_cell.angle_beta   90.00
_cell.angle_gamma   90.00
#
_symmetry.space_group_name_H-M   'P 1'
#
loop_
_entity.id
_entity.type
_entity.pdbx_description
1 polymer ?
#
loop_
_entity_poly.entity_id
_entity_poly.type
_entity_poly.pdbx_seq_one_letter_code
_entity_poly.pdbx_strand_id
1 'polypeptide(L)'
;MPIGLGLHVAIALFFAVHAVRNGQERYWLFVLFAFPLLGSVVYALAIWLPGMADSRQGRRLATGLRQALDPERGLRGAREAFDAAPTTRNQVLLADALVEAGHAGEAVDHYRDSLRGIHADDPDVQTRLARALLQAGRPAEARQLLDALIARHPDFRSPAGHLAYARAVAAEGDRDKARHEFDTLVDYASGLEARAWYVEVLRDWGDDRAADRERDAALAHARRMPAHARQLNREWLRRIERCTAGRPRGATVSTRTP
;
A
#
# COMPACT_ATOMS: atom_id res chain seq x y z
N MET A 1 45.53 18.75 10.02
CA MET A 1 44.25 18.74 10.75
C MET A 1 44.23 17.59 11.76
N PRO A 2 44.82 17.73 12.97
CA PRO A 2 44.93 16.64 13.96
C PRO A 2 43.72 16.52 14.90
N ILE A 3 42.56 17.09 14.55
CA ILE A 3 41.38 17.17 15.43
C ILE A 3 40.60 15.84 15.46
N GLY A 4 40.62 15.05 14.38
CA GLY A 4 39.88 13.78 14.29
C GLY A 4 40.44 12.65 15.18
N LEU A 5 41.74 12.68 15.47
CA LEU A 5 42.42 11.65 16.26
C LEU A 5 42.13 11.80 17.76
N GLY A 6 42.04 13.04 18.26
CA GLY A 6 41.69 13.32 19.65
C GLY A 6 40.26 12.94 20.01
N LEU A 7 39.30 13.13 19.09
CA LEU A 7 37.89 12.80 19.31
C LEU A 7 37.65 11.27 19.39
N HIS A 8 38.32 10.49 18.54
CA HIS A 8 38.24 9.03 18.60
C HIS A 8 38.84 8.48 19.89
N VAL A 9 39.95 9.07 20.37
CA VAL A 9 40.56 8.71 21.65
C VAL A 9 39.63 9.05 22.81
N ALA A 10 38.97 10.21 22.81
CA ALA A 10 38.04 10.60 23.87
C ALA A 10 36.80 9.68 23.94
N ILE A 11 36.25 9.30 22.78
CA ILE A 11 35.11 8.36 22.69
C ILE A 11 35.56 6.96 23.16
N ALA A 12 36.71 6.48 22.71
CA ALA A 12 37.26 5.20 23.16
C ALA A 12 37.52 5.17 24.68
N LEU A 13 38.04 6.28 25.24
CA LEU A 13 38.28 6.41 26.68
C LEU A 13 36.98 6.39 27.48
N PHE A 14 35.95 7.09 27.01
CA PHE A 14 34.62 7.10 27.66
C PHE A 14 34.00 5.70 27.71
N PHE A 15 34.04 4.98 26.58
CA PHE A 15 33.52 3.60 26.51
C PHE A 15 34.37 2.61 27.31
N ALA A 16 35.69 2.77 27.35
CA ALA A 16 36.56 1.95 28.19
C ALA A 16 36.25 2.14 29.68
N VAL A 17 36.06 3.38 30.14
CA VAL A 17 35.70 3.70 31.52
C VAL A 17 34.30 3.17 31.88
N HIS A 18 33.34 3.25 30.95
CA HIS A 18 31.99 2.72 31.14
C HIS A 18 31.98 1.18 31.21
N ALA A 19 32.76 0.51 30.36
CA ALA A 19 32.88 -0.95 30.34
C ALA A 19 33.53 -1.50 31.63
N VAL A 20 34.57 -0.82 32.15
CA VAL A 20 35.22 -1.18 33.42
C VAL A 20 34.27 -0.97 34.61
N ARG A 21 33.43 0.06 34.59
CA ARG A 21 32.42 0.30 35.64
C ARG A 21 31.29 -0.73 35.68
N ASN A 22 30.97 -1.37 34.55
CA ASN A 22 29.87 -2.33 34.46
C ASN A 22 30.32 -3.81 34.55
N GLY A 23 31.59 -4.08 34.87
CA GLY A 23 32.07 -5.41 35.26
C GLY A 23 32.02 -6.50 34.18
N GLN A 24 32.04 -6.13 32.90
CA GLN A 24 31.98 -7.10 31.79
C GLN A 24 33.36 -7.66 31.43
N GLU A 25 33.37 -8.93 31.01
CA GLU A 25 34.58 -9.73 30.83
C GLU A 25 35.59 -9.09 29.88
N ARG A 26 36.84 -9.00 30.33
CA ARG A 26 37.97 -8.28 29.69
C ARG A 26 38.23 -8.65 28.23
N TYR A 27 37.74 -9.81 27.77
CA TYR A 27 37.86 -10.28 26.39
C TYR A 27 37.07 -9.40 25.39
N TRP A 28 35.98 -8.80 25.83
CA TRP A 28 35.14 -7.92 25.00
C TRP A 28 35.84 -6.61 24.62
N LEU A 29 36.73 -6.12 25.48
CA LEU A 29 37.54 -4.93 25.20
C LEU A 29 38.51 -5.17 24.04
N PHE A 30 39.04 -6.39 23.90
CA PHE A 30 39.94 -6.75 22.81
C PHE A 30 39.20 -6.81 21.47
N VAL A 31 37.99 -7.39 21.45
CA VAL A 31 37.13 -7.44 20.24
C VAL A 31 36.71 -6.03 19.80
N LEU A 32 36.40 -5.14 20.75
CA LEU A 32 36.02 -3.75 20.49
C LEU A 32 37.17 -2.93 19.88
N PHE A 33 38.42 -3.19 20.30
CA PHE A 33 39.61 -2.48 19.82
C PHE A 33 40.15 -3.02 18.49
N ALA A 34 40.07 -4.34 18.27
CA ALA A 34 40.54 -4.98 17.04
C ALA A 34 39.59 -4.73 15.85
N PHE A 35 38.28 -4.62 16.11
CA PHE A 35 37.26 -4.38 15.08
C PHE A 35 36.19 -3.39 15.57
N PRO A 36 36.45 -2.07 15.52
CA PRO A 36 35.54 -1.04 16.03
C PRO A 36 34.14 -1.06 15.37
N LEU A 37 34.09 -1.41 14.08
CA LEU A 37 32.83 -1.59 13.35
C LEU A 37 32.06 -2.84 13.84
N LEU A 38 32.76 -3.92 14.17
CA LEU A 38 32.16 -5.20 14.55
C LEU A 38 31.57 -5.11 15.97
N GLY A 39 32.27 -4.48 16.92
CA GLY A 39 31.75 -4.25 18.27
C GLY A 39 30.46 -3.42 18.28
N SER A 40 30.36 -2.45 17.38
CA SER A 40 29.15 -1.63 17.19
C SER A 40 27.96 -2.46 16.67
N VAL A 41 28.22 -3.35 15.71
CA VAL A 41 27.21 -4.26 15.16
C VAL A 41 26.76 -5.30 16.20
N VAL A 42 27.69 -5.90 16.94
CA VAL A 42 27.32 -6.89 17.97
C VAL A 42 26.56 -6.22 19.12
N TYR A 43 26.94 -5.02 19.55
CA TYR A 43 26.17 -4.26 20.56
C TYR A 43 24.76 -3.93 20.06
N ALA A 44 24.63 -3.48 18.81
CA ALA A 44 23.35 -3.19 18.18
C ALA A 44 22.45 -4.44 18.08
N LEU A 45 23.02 -5.60 17.71
CA LEU A 45 22.27 -6.86 17.56
C LEU A 45 21.95 -7.54 18.90
N ALA A 46 22.89 -7.56 19.85
CA ALA A 46 22.78 -8.34 21.08
C ALA A 46 22.07 -7.60 22.23
N ILE A 47 22.13 -6.27 22.26
CA ILE A 47 21.65 -5.48 23.41
C ILE A 47 20.54 -4.49 22.99
N TRP A 48 20.70 -3.79 21.87
CA TRP A 48 19.73 -2.79 21.42
C TRP A 48 18.52 -3.40 20.69
N LEU A 49 18.73 -4.39 19.83
CA LEU A 49 17.66 -5.06 19.08
C LEU A 49 16.62 -5.77 19.98
N PRO A 50 17.01 -6.57 21.01
CA PRO A 50 16.05 -7.25 21.87
C PRO A 50 15.26 -6.27 22.74
N GLY A 51 15.90 -5.20 23.23
CA GLY A 51 15.24 -4.14 24.01
C GLY A 51 14.20 -3.37 23.20
N MET A 52 14.37 -3.27 21.88
CA MET A 52 13.38 -2.62 21.01
C MET A 52 12.29 -3.56 20.52
N ALA A 53 12.59 -4.85 20.36
CA ALA A 53 11.62 -5.88 19.98
C ALA A 53 10.45 -5.98 20.97
N ASP A 54 10.65 -5.63 22.24
CA ASP A 54 9.60 -5.64 23.27
C ASP A 54 8.68 -4.39 23.21
N SER A 55 9.17 -3.30 22.61
CA SER A 55 8.41 -2.06 22.46
C SER A 55 7.27 -2.20 21.42
N ARG A 56 6.15 -1.49 21.62
CA ARG A 56 5.02 -1.47 20.67
C ARG A 56 5.41 -0.95 19.27
N GLN A 57 6.43 -0.09 19.19
CA GLN A 57 6.93 0.49 17.93
C GLN A 57 7.90 -0.47 17.23
N GLY A 58 8.78 -1.14 17.95
CA GLY A 58 9.67 -2.17 17.39
C GLY A 58 8.93 -3.38 16.83
N ARG A 59 7.85 -3.83 17.49
CA ARG A 59 6.97 -4.88 16.93
C ARG A 59 6.34 -4.46 15.59
N ARG A 60 5.88 -3.21 15.47
CA ARG A 60 5.28 -2.70 14.22
C ARG A 60 6.31 -2.61 13.09
N LEU A 61 7.54 -2.19 13.39
CA LEU A 61 8.64 -2.16 12.43
C LEU A 61 9.08 -3.57 12.02
N ALA A 62 9.14 -4.51 12.97
CA ALA A 62 9.46 -5.90 12.70
C ALA A 62 8.39 -6.58 11.83
N THR A 63 7.10 -6.34 12.10
CA THR A 63 6.01 -6.84 11.25
C THR A 63 6.06 -6.23 9.86
N GLY A 64 6.30 -4.92 9.73
CA GLY A 64 6.44 -4.26 8.43
C GLY A 64 7.64 -4.76 7.63
N LEU A 65 8.78 -4.99 8.29
CA LEU A 65 9.96 -5.58 7.66
C LEU A 65 9.72 -7.04 7.27
N ARG A 66 9.03 -7.82 8.11
CA ARG A 66 8.65 -9.21 7.80
C ARG A 66 7.66 -9.31 6.63
N GLN A 67 6.70 -8.41 6.54
CA GLN A 67 5.74 -8.36 5.42
C GLN A 67 6.41 -7.90 4.12
N ALA A 68 7.43 -7.05 4.21
CA ALA A 68 8.26 -6.68 3.05
C ALA A 68 9.20 -7.80 2.59
N LEU A 69 9.64 -8.67 3.51
CA LEU A 69 10.50 -9.82 3.21
C LEU A 69 9.73 -11.05 2.70
N ASP A 70 8.45 -11.19 3.09
CA ASP A 70 7.62 -12.34 2.75
C ASP A 70 6.16 -11.90 2.46
N PRO A 71 5.94 -11.21 1.31
CA PRO A 71 4.61 -10.76 0.90
C PRO A 71 3.64 -11.92 0.66
N GLU A 72 4.14 -13.12 0.35
CA GLU A 72 3.32 -14.30 0.06
C GLU A 72 2.85 -15.09 1.29
N ARG A 73 3.28 -14.71 2.51
CA ARG A 73 2.87 -15.43 3.73
C ARG A 73 1.36 -15.45 3.91
N GLY A 74 0.68 -14.33 3.62
CA GLY A 74 -0.77 -14.23 3.69
C GLY A 74 -1.46 -15.18 2.72
N LEU A 75 -0.94 -15.24 1.48
CA LEU A 75 -1.40 -16.15 0.44
C LEU A 75 -1.21 -17.62 0.84
N ARG A 76 -0.02 -17.99 1.35
CA ARG A 76 0.24 -19.35 1.83
C ARG A 76 -0.70 -19.75 2.95
N GLY A 77 -0.92 -18.90 3.95
CA GLY A 77 -1.84 -19.19 5.05
C GLY A 77 -3.29 -19.34 4.57
N ALA A 78 -3.74 -18.50 3.64
CA ALA A 78 -5.08 -18.61 3.06
C ALA A 78 -5.23 -19.88 2.21
N ARG A 79 -4.16 -20.28 1.49
CA ARG A 79 -4.13 -21.50 0.69
C ARG A 79 -4.18 -22.74 1.58
N GLU A 80 -3.36 -22.79 2.62
CA GLU A 80 -3.38 -23.88 3.62
C GLU A 80 -4.76 -24.02 4.27
N ALA A 81 -5.41 -22.90 4.61
CA ALA A 81 -6.76 -22.93 5.18
C ALA A 81 -7.82 -23.44 4.18
N PHE A 82 -7.69 -23.11 2.90
CA PHE A 82 -8.55 -23.62 1.85
C PHE A 82 -8.32 -25.11 1.58
N ASP A 83 -7.06 -25.54 1.51
CA ASP A 83 -6.69 -26.95 1.31
C ASP A 83 -7.13 -27.82 2.50
N ALA A 84 -7.09 -27.28 3.72
CA ALA A 84 -7.62 -27.94 4.91
C ALA A 84 -9.15 -28.03 4.92
N ALA A 85 -9.85 -27.00 4.42
CA ALA A 85 -11.31 -26.97 4.35
C ALA A 85 -11.80 -26.09 3.18
N PRO A 86 -12.30 -26.67 2.07
CA PRO A 86 -12.73 -25.93 0.89
C PRO A 86 -14.14 -25.35 1.07
N THR A 87 -14.29 -24.45 2.04
CA THR A 87 -15.54 -23.71 2.29
C THR A 87 -15.60 -22.43 1.44
N THR A 88 -16.80 -21.94 1.14
CA THR A 88 -17.00 -20.65 0.45
C THR A 88 -16.23 -19.51 1.12
N ARG A 89 -16.22 -19.48 2.45
CA ARG A 89 -15.48 -18.48 3.22
C ARG A 89 -13.98 -18.57 2.98
N ASN A 90 -13.39 -19.76 3.08
CA ASN A 90 -11.96 -19.95 2.85
C ASN A 90 -11.58 -19.66 1.39
N GLN A 91 -12.49 -19.95 0.46
CA GLN A 91 -12.32 -19.63 -0.95
C GLN A 91 -12.27 -18.11 -1.21
N VAL A 92 -13.18 -17.35 -0.60
CA VAL A 92 -13.16 -15.88 -0.67
C VAL A 92 -11.89 -15.32 -0.02
N LEU A 93 -11.46 -15.86 1.12
CA LEU A 93 -10.22 -15.43 1.79
C LEU A 93 -8.97 -15.73 0.95
N LEU A 94 -8.94 -16.88 0.27
CA LEU A 94 -7.89 -17.21 -0.69
C LEU A 94 -7.89 -16.23 -1.87
N ALA A 95 -9.07 -15.92 -2.42
CA ALA A 95 -9.20 -14.94 -3.50
C ALA A 95 -8.75 -13.53 -3.07
N ASP A 96 -9.12 -13.08 -1.87
CA ASP A 96 -8.65 -11.82 -1.29
C ASP A 96 -7.11 -11.82 -1.17
N ALA A 97 -6.51 -12.91 -0.68
CA ALA A 97 -5.06 -13.01 -0.57
C ALA A 97 -4.33 -13.05 -1.92
N LEU A 98 -4.93 -13.67 -2.95
CA LEU A 98 -4.41 -13.67 -4.32
C LEU A 98 -4.41 -12.26 -4.92
N VAL A 99 -5.48 -11.48 -4.71
CA VAL A 99 -5.57 -10.07 -5.13
C VAL A 99 -4.45 -9.25 -4.50
N GLU A 100 -4.25 -9.35 -3.18
CA GLU A 100 -3.19 -8.61 -2.47
C GLU A 100 -1.78 -9.03 -2.90
N ALA A 101 -1.59 -10.29 -3.32
CA ALA A 101 -0.34 -10.79 -3.86
C ALA A 101 -0.12 -10.45 -5.35
N GLY A 102 -1.08 -9.77 -6.00
CA GLY A 102 -0.98 -9.38 -7.42
C GLY A 102 -1.43 -10.47 -8.41
N HIS A 103 -1.92 -11.60 -7.93
CA HIS A 103 -2.45 -12.72 -8.72
C HIS A 103 -3.95 -12.56 -9.01
N ALA A 104 -4.35 -11.37 -9.47
CA ALA A 104 -5.76 -11.04 -9.65
C ALA A 104 -6.48 -11.94 -10.68
N GLY A 105 -5.75 -12.46 -11.67
CA GLY A 105 -6.30 -13.41 -12.66
C GLY A 105 -6.81 -14.70 -12.02
N GLU A 106 -6.01 -15.31 -11.14
CA GLU A 106 -6.39 -16.54 -10.40
C GLU A 106 -7.49 -16.25 -9.37
N ALA A 107 -7.44 -15.07 -8.73
CA ALA A 107 -8.45 -14.68 -7.76
C ALA A 107 -9.87 -14.64 -8.35
N VAL A 108 -10.00 -14.22 -9.61
CA VAL A 108 -11.30 -14.14 -10.32
C VAL A 108 -12.01 -15.49 -10.33
N ASP A 109 -11.30 -16.58 -10.57
CA ASP A 109 -11.90 -17.92 -10.63
C ASP A 109 -12.36 -18.38 -9.24
N HIS A 110 -11.54 -18.14 -8.21
CA HIS A 110 -11.94 -18.42 -6.83
C HIS A 110 -13.18 -17.63 -6.39
N TYR A 111 -13.31 -16.35 -6.77
CA TYR A 111 -14.52 -15.57 -6.51
C TYR A 111 -15.74 -16.08 -7.28
N ARG A 112 -15.57 -16.47 -8.55
CA ARG A 112 -16.69 -17.01 -9.35
C ARG A 112 -17.21 -18.30 -8.77
N ASP A 113 -16.31 -19.15 -8.30
CA ASP A 113 -16.66 -20.41 -7.67
C ASP A 113 -17.34 -20.21 -6.31
N SER A 114 -16.94 -19.20 -5.53
CA SER A 114 -17.61 -18.87 -4.27
C SER A 114 -19.01 -18.27 -4.46
N LEU A 115 -19.28 -17.70 -5.65
CA LEU A 115 -20.61 -17.23 -6.08
C LEU A 115 -21.45 -18.35 -6.73
N ARG A 116 -21.18 -19.63 -6.47
CA ARG A 116 -22.06 -20.73 -6.92
C ARG A 116 -23.07 -21.11 -5.83
N GLY A 117 -24.22 -21.63 -6.27
CA GLY A 117 -25.25 -22.13 -5.37
C GLY A 117 -25.89 -21.03 -4.52
N ILE A 118 -25.92 -21.22 -3.20
CA ILE A 118 -26.63 -20.35 -2.26
C ILE A 118 -26.07 -18.92 -2.14
N HIS A 119 -24.82 -18.70 -2.58
CA HIS A 119 -24.13 -17.40 -2.51
C HIS A 119 -24.09 -16.66 -3.85
N ALA A 120 -24.83 -17.12 -4.87
CA ALA A 120 -24.76 -16.53 -6.20
C ALA A 120 -25.06 -15.03 -6.27
N ASP A 121 -25.83 -14.55 -5.30
CA ASP A 121 -26.33 -13.18 -5.23
C ASP A 121 -25.69 -12.38 -4.10
N ASP A 122 -24.57 -12.85 -3.54
CA ASP A 122 -23.86 -12.13 -2.49
C ASP A 122 -23.24 -10.83 -3.06
N PRO A 123 -23.77 -9.65 -2.70
CA PRO A 123 -23.35 -8.39 -3.30
C PRO A 123 -21.94 -7.96 -2.85
N ASP A 124 -21.50 -8.40 -1.68
CA ASP A 124 -20.16 -8.11 -1.16
C ASP A 124 -19.10 -8.92 -1.92
N VAL A 125 -19.37 -10.21 -2.17
CA VAL A 125 -18.47 -11.06 -2.96
C VAL A 125 -18.43 -10.61 -4.43
N GLN A 126 -19.57 -10.23 -5.02
CA GLN A 126 -19.61 -9.65 -6.37
C GLN A 126 -18.80 -8.34 -6.47
N THR A 127 -18.86 -7.50 -5.44
CA THR A 127 -18.04 -6.26 -5.37
C THR A 127 -16.54 -6.59 -5.34
N ARG A 128 -16.12 -7.61 -4.59
CA ARG A 128 -14.71 -8.05 -4.54
C ARG A 128 -14.27 -8.67 -5.87
N LEU A 129 -15.13 -9.44 -6.51
CA LEU A 129 -14.89 -9.97 -7.86
C LEU A 129 -14.69 -8.84 -8.88
N ALA A 130 -15.53 -7.80 -8.87
CA ALA A 130 -15.38 -6.65 -9.77
C ALA A 130 -14.03 -5.94 -9.57
N ARG A 131 -13.58 -5.78 -8.31
CA ARG A 131 -12.24 -5.25 -8.00
C ARG A 131 -11.12 -6.14 -8.55
N ALA A 132 -11.24 -7.46 -8.41
CA ALA A 132 -10.27 -8.40 -8.95
C ALA A 132 -10.23 -8.37 -10.49
N LEU A 133 -11.39 -8.29 -11.15
CA LEU A 133 -11.49 -8.14 -12.61
C LEU A 133 -10.77 -6.89 -13.12
N LEU A 134 -10.89 -5.76 -12.43
CA LEU A 134 -10.16 -4.54 -12.77
C LEU A 134 -8.65 -4.71 -12.65
N GLN A 135 -8.17 -5.35 -11.58
CA GLN A 135 -6.74 -5.62 -11.42
C GLN A 135 -6.22 -6.64 -12.44
N ALA A 136 -7.06 -7.56 -12.88
CA ALA A 136 -6.78 -8.52 -13.94
C ALA A 136 -6.88 -7.91 -15.36
N GLY A 137 -7.14 -6.59 -15.49
CA GLY A 137 -7.25 -5.92 -16.79
C GLY A 137 -8.52 -6.23 -17.56
N ARG A 138 -9.62 -6.60 -16.87
CA ARG A 138 -10.92 -6.98 -17.45
C ARG A 138 -12.03 -5.99 -17.06
N PRO A 139 -11.92 -4.70 -17.44
CA PRO A 139 -12.87 -3.66 -17.00
C PRO A 139 -14.29 -3.87 -17.53
N ALA A 140 -14.44 -4.35 -18.79
CA ALA A 140 -15.74 -4.63 -19.39
C ALA A 140 -16.57 -5.65 -18.58
N GLU A 141 -15.93 -6.71 -18.12
CA GLU A 141 -16.59 -7.72 -17.28
C GLU A 141 -16.91 -7.17 -15.89
N ALA A 142 -16.03 -6.35 -15.32
CA ALA A 142 -16.29 -5.69 -14.04
C ALA A 142 -17.51 -4.76 -14.12
N ARG A 143 -17.63 -3.97 -15.18
CA ARG A 143 -18.78 -3.10 -15.44
C ARG A 143 -20.06 -3.91 -15.57
N GLN A 144 -20.08 -4.94 -16.43
CA GLN A 144 -21.25 -5.79 -16.62
C GLN A 144 -21.73 -6.45 -15.33
N LEU A 145 -20.79 -6.96 -14.52
CA LEU A 145 -21.10 -7.53 -13.22
C LEU A 145 -21.74 -6.51 -12.28
N LEU A 146 -21.18 -5.30 -12.21
CA LEU A 146 -21.68 -4.23 -11.34
C LEU A 146 -23.02 -3.64 -11.82
N ASP A 147 -23.23 -3.50 -13.13
CA ASP A 147 -24.52 -3.12 -13.71
C ASP A 147 -25.61 -4.13 -13.32
N ALA A 148 -25.31 -5.43 -13.41
CA ALA A 148 -26.22 -6.49 -12.99
C ALA A 148 -26.47 -6.47 -11.47
N LEU A 149 -25.43 -6.25 -10.66
CA LEU A 149 -25.55 -6.10 -9.20
C LEU A 149 -26.46 -4.93 -8.83
N ILE A 150 -26.26 -3.76 -9.43
CA ILE A 150 -27.07 -2.56 -9.18
C ILE A 150 -28.53 -2.79 -9.59
N ALA A 151 -28.78 -3.44 -10.72
CA ALA A 151 -30.13 -3.74 -11.19
C ALA A 151 -30.89 -4.69 -10.25
N ARG A 152 -30.18 -5.66 -9.66
CA ARG A 152 -30.77 -6.68 -8.77
C ARG A 152 -30.89 -6.21 -7.32
N HIS A 153 -29.98 -5.34 -6.88
CA HIS A 153 -29.93 -4.79 -5.53
C HIS A 153 -29.85 -3.26 -5.55
N PRO A 154 -30.93 -2.54 -5.95
CA PRO A 154 -30.92 -1.08 -6.06
C PRO A 154 -30.70 -0.35 -4.74
N ASP A 155 -30.84 -1.02 -3.60
CA ASP A 155 -30.60 -0.48 -2.25
C ASP A 155 -29.19 -0.79 -1.72
N PHE A 156 -28.43 -1.66 -2.40
CA PHE A 156 -27.06 -1.96 -2.02
C PHE A 156 -26.18 -0.73 -2.24
N ARG A 157 -25.54 -0.26 -1.18
CA ARG A 157 -24.65 0.90 -1.21
C ARG A 157 -23.28 0.46 -0.72
N SER A 158 -22.32 0.42 -1.64
CA SER A 158 -20.93 0.10 -1.33
C SER A 158 -20.02 1.15 -1.95
N PRO A 159 -19.31 1.97 -1.15
CA PRO A 159 -18.28 2.88 -1.67
C PRO A 159 -17.21 2.14 -2.50
N ALA A 160 -16.87 0.91 -2.10
CA ALA A 160 -15.92 0.07 -2.84
C ALA A 160 -16.49 -0.40 -4.19
N GLY A 161 -17.77 -0.78 -4.24
CA GLY A 161 -18.46 -1.15 -5.47
C GLY A 161 -18.61 0.02 -6.43
N HIS A 162 -18.98 1.20 -5.92
CA HIS A 162 -19.06 2.42 -6.70
C HIS A 162 -17.68 2.84 -7.24
N LEU A 163 -16.62 2.74 -6.44
CA LEU A 163 -15.26 2.98 -6.92
C LEU A 163 -14.86 2.01 -8.04
N ALA A 164 -15.16 0.72 -7.87
CA ALA A 164 -14.90 -0.27 -8.91
C ALA A 164 -15.68 0.07 -10.20
N TYR A 165 -16.92 0.53 -10.08
CA TYR A 165 -17.74 0.95 -11.22
C TYR A 165 -17.12 2.15 -11.96
N ALA A 166 -16.80 3.23 -11.23
CA ALA A 166 -16.18 4.42 -11.80
C ALA A 166 -14.87 4.08 -12.52
N ARG A 167 -14.05 3.20 -11.94
CA ARG A 167 -12.80 2.71 -12.56
C ARG A 167 -13.05 1.86 -13.81
N ALA A 168 -14.07 1.01 -13.81
CA ALA A 168 -14.43 0.19 -14.98
C ALA A 168 -14.84 1.08 -16.17
N VAL A 169 -15.74 2.04 -15.91
CA VAL A 169 -16.21 3.00 -16.90
C VAL A 169 -15.06 3.87 -17.42
N ALA A 170 -14.15 4.31 -16.54
CA ALA A 170 -12.98 5.08 -16.94
C ALA A 170 -12.04 4.29 -17.85
N ALA A 171 -11.80 3.01 -17.53
CA ALA A 171 -10.95 2.12 -18.32
C ALA A 171 -11.55 1.75 -19.69
N GLU A 172 -12.87 1.76 -19.82
CA GLU A 172 -13.57 1.63 -21.11
C GLU A 172 -13.55 2.91 -21.97
N GLY A 173 -13.13 4.03 -21.38
CA GLY A 173 -12.99 5.32 -22.08
C GLY A 173 -14.22 6.22 -22.05
N ASP A 174 -15.28 5.86 -21.32
CA ASP A 174 -16.47 6.70 -21.12
C ASP A 174 -16.17 7.79 -20.08
N ARG A 175 -15.48 8.84 -20.51
CA ARG A 175 -14.93 9.89 -19.64
C ARG A 175 -16.01 10.67 -18.91
N ASP A 176 -17.12 10.98 -19.57
CA ASP A 176 -18.18 11.81 -19.01
C ASP A 176 -18.89 11.07 -17.89
N LYS A 177 -19.23 9.80 -18.11
CA LYS A 177 -19.83 8.97 -17.07
C LYS A 177 -18.86 8.72 -15.93
N ALA A 178 -17.61 8.33 -16.22
CA ALA A 178 -16.61 8.12 -15.18
C ALA A 178 -16.40 9.37 -14.31
N ARG A 179 -16.35 10.55 -14.92
CA ARG A 179 -16.28 11.83 -14.20
C ARG A 179 -17.45 12.00 -13.24
N HIS A 180 -18.68 11.79 -13.72
CA HIS A 180 -19.88 11.88 -12.87
C HIS A 180 -19.83 10.93 -11.67
N GLU A 181 -19.45 9.67 -11.88
CA GLU A 181 -19.35 8.67 -10.81
C GLU A 181 -18.24 9.05 -9.81
N PHE A 182 -17.07 9.49 -10.29
CA PHE A 182 -15.98 9.93 -9.42
C PHE A 182 -16.35 11.17 -8.62
N ASP A 183 -16.94 12.20 -9.24
CA ASP A 183 -17.39 13.42 -8.57
C ASP A 183 -18.39 13.08 -7.45
N THR A 184 -19.37 12.21 -7.74
CA THR A 184 -20.33 11.72 -6.75
C THR A 184 -19.62 10.98 -5.62
N LEU A 185 -18.67 10.10 -5.95
CA LEU A 185 -17.96 9.27 -4.97
C LEU A 185 -17.08 10.10 -4.03
N VAL A 186 -16.35 11.10 -4.53
CA VAL A 186 -15.45 11.92 -3.69
C VAL A 186 -16.21 12.84 -2.74
N ASP A 187 -17.48 13.14 -3.02
CA ASP A 187 -18.34 13.96 -2.18
C ASP A 187 -18.79 13.22 -0.91
N TYR A 188 -19.15 11.94 -1.00
CA TYR A 188 -19.63 11.17 0.16
C TYR A 188 -18.59 10.21 0.75
N ALA A 189 -17.61 9.73 -0.02
CA ALA A 189 -16.59 8.83 0.50
C ALA A 189 -15.61 9.57 1.42
N SER A 190 -15.43 9.05 2.64
CA SER A 190 -14.55 9.64 3.65
C SER A 190 -13.06 9.28 3.49
N GLY A 191 -12.73 8.36 2.58
CA GLY A 191 -11.36 7.91 2.30
C GLY A 191 -10.67 8.72 1.20
N LEU A 192 -9.35 8.58 1.11
CA LEU A 192 -8.55 9.18 0.04
C LEU A 192 -8.40 8.28 -1.19
N GLU A 193 -8.84 7.02 -1.11
CA GLU A 193 -8.69 6.05 -2.20
C GLU A 193 -9.39 6.51 -3.48
N ALA A 194 -10.66 6.92 -3.40
CA ALA A 194 -11.41 7.41 -4.56
C ALA A 194 -10.76 8.64 -5.19
N ARG A 195 -10.29 9.57 -4.35
CA ARG A 195 -9.59 10.79 -4.78
C ARG A 195 -8.27 10.45 -5.48
N ALA A 196 -7.50 9.50 -4.94
CA ALA A 196 -6.24 9.06 -5.55
C ALA A 196 -6.46 8.49 -6.94
N TRP A 197 -7.43 7.57 -7.10
CA TRP A 197 -7.78 7.02 -8.40
C TRP A 197 -8.28 8.09 -9.37
N TYR A 198 -9.11 9.02 -8.89
CA TYR A 198 -9.64 10.07 -9.75
C TYR A 198 -8.54 11.00 -10.28
N VAL A 199 -7.59 11.41 -9.43
CA VAL A 199 -6.42 12.19 -9.86
C VAL A 199 -5.62 11.46 -10.94
N GLU A 200 -5.38 10.16 -10.77
CA GLU A 200 -4.65 9.36 -11.76
C GLU A 200 -5.41 9.26 -13.08
N VAL A 201 -6.72 8.99 -13.04
CA VAL A 201 -7.56 8.94 -14.23
C VAL A 201 -7.59 10.27 -14.98
N LEU A 202 -7.69 11.40 -14.27
CA LEU A 202 -7.65 12.73 -14.89
C LEU A 202 -6.31 13.00 -15.59
N ARG A 203 -5.19 12.52 -15.02
CA ARG A 203 -3.87 12.60 -15.65
C ARG A 203 -3.80 11.73 -16.91
N ASP A 204 -4.30 10.50 -16.84
CA ASP A 204 -4.31 9.58 -17.98
C ASP A 204 -5.14 10.14 -19.15
N TRP A 205 -6.18 10.92 -18.85
CA TRP A 205 -6.98 11.63 -19.86
C TRP A 205 -6.33 12.90 -20.40
N GLY A 206 -5.25 13.38 -19.78
CA GLY A 206 -4.55 14.63 -20.12
C GLY A 206 -5.16 15.89 -19.51
N ASP A 207 -6.11 15.77 -18.58
CA ASP A 207 -6.74 16.91 -17.90
C ASP A 207 -5.91 17.34 -16.67
N ASP A 208 -4.68 17.79 -16.93
CA ASP A 208 -3.71 18.14 -15.89
C ASP A 208 -4.22 19.19 -14.91
N ARG A 209 -5.00 20.17 -15.41
CA ARG A 209 -5.58 21.23 -14.57
C ARG A 209 -6.61 20.67 -13.60
N ALA A 210 -7.51 19.80 -14.05
CA ALA A 210 -8.46 19.16 -13.15
C ALA A 210 -7.75 18.23 -12.15
N ALA A 211 -6.76 17.46 -12.62
CA ALA A 211 -5.97 16.59 -11.76
C ALA A 211 -5.23 17.35 -10.66
N ASP A 212 -4.63 18.51 -10.97
CA ASP A 212 -3.98 19.38 -9.98
C ASP A 212 -4.98 19.92 -8.95
N ARG A 213 -6.16 20.39 -9.40
CA ARG A 213 -7.22 20.86 -8.49
C ARG A 213 -7.70 19.76 -7.54
N GLU A 214 -7.97 18.57 -8.07
CA GLU A 214 -8.45 17.46 -7.24
C GLU A 214 -7.37 16.96 -6.28
N ARG A 215 -6.10 16.92 -6.73
CA ARG A 215 -4.96 16.61 -5.86
C ARG A 215 -4.88 17.58 -4.69
N ASP A 216 -4.94 18.88 -4.97
CA ASP A 216 -4.83 19.91 -3.93
C ASP A 216 -6.01 19.87 -2.96
N ALA A 217 -7.22 19.59 -3.47
CA ALA A 217 -8.41 19.33 -2.64
C ALA A 217 -8.23 18.10 -1.75
N ALA A 218 -7.71 17.00 -2.29
CA ALA A 218 -7.45 15.77 -1.54
C ALA A 218 -6.38 15.97 -0.44
N LEU A 219 -5.31 16.72 -0.73
CA LEU A 219 -4.29 17.07 0.27
C LEU A 219 -4.85 18.00 1.35
N ALA A 220 -5.69 18.96 0.99
CA ALA A 220 -6.38 19.83 1.96
C ALA A 220 -7.33 19.03 2.85
N HIS A 221 -8.07 18.07 2.29
CA HIS A 221 -8.90 17.13 3.04
C HIS A 221 -8.06 16.31 4.02
N ALA A 222 -6.96 15.72 3.54
CA ALA A 222 -6.04 14.93 4.36
C ALA A 222 -5.50 15.69 5.58
N ARG A 223 -5.20 16.99 5.44
CA ARG A 223 -4.73 17.84 6.56
C ARG A 223 -5.75 17.96 7.68
N ARG A 224 -7.05 17.95 7.36
CA ARG A 224 -8.16 18.04 8.33
C ARG A 224 -8.50 16.68 8.96
N MET A 225 -8.07 15.58 8.35
CA MET A 225 -8.32 14.23 8.88
C MET A 225 -7.59 13.98 10.20
N PRO A 226 -8.19 13.23 11.15
CA PRO A 226 -7.50 12.74 12.35
C PRO A 226 -6.25 11.90 12.02
N ALA A 227 -5.31 11.84 12.96
CA ALA A 227 -4.04 11.13 12.76
C ALA A 227 -4.22 9.64 12.40
N HIS A 228 -5.17 8.95 13.04
CA HIS A 228 -5.47 7.53 12.75
C HIS A 228 -6.03 7.35 11.33
N ALA A 229 -6.90 8.25 10.86
CA ALA A 229 -7.50 8.18 9.54
C ALA A 229 -6.46 8.48 8.44
N ARG A 230 -5.54 9.43 8.70
CA ARG A 230 -4.36 9.66 7.84
C ARG A 230 -3.44 8.43 7.78
N GLN A 231 -3.28 7.72 8.89
CA GLN A 231 -2.47 6.50 8.93
C GLN A 231 -3.08 5.38 8.07
N LEU A 232 -4.40 5.19 8.14
CA LEU A 232 -5.11 4.22 7.29
C LEU A 232 -5.03 4.58 5.80
N ASN A 233 -5.03 5.87 5.47
CA ASN A 233 -4.94 6.35 4.09
C ASN A 233 -3.52 6.68 3.64
N ARG A 234 -2.48 6.22 4.36
CA ARG A 234 -1.09 6.62 4.11
C ARG A 234 -0.60 6.25 2.72
N GLU A 235 -1.01 5.09 2.21
CA GLU A 235 -0.66 4.65 0.86
C GLU A 235 -1.26 5.57 -0.20
N TRP A 236 -2.57 5.85 -0.08
CA TRP A 236 -3.29 6.73 -0.99
C TRP A 236 -2.75 8.15 -0.97
N LEU A 237 -2.43 8.66 0.22
CA LEU A 237 -1.79 9.97 0.37
C LEU A 237 -0.45 10.02 -0.37
N ARG A 238 0.38 8.98 -0.26
CA ARG A 238 1.64 8.88 -1.01
C ARG A 238 1.41 8.81 -2.53
N ARG A 239 0.35 8.14 -3.00
CA ARG A 239 -0.01 8.12 -4.44
C ARG A 239 -0.36 9.52 -4.93
N ILE A 240 -1.24 10.22 -4.21
CA ILE A 240 -1.65 11.60 -4.51
C ILE A 240 -0.44 12.55 -4.52
N GLU A 241 0.47 12.42 -3.54
CA GLU A 241 1.70 13.21 -3.47
C GLU A 241 2.67 12.93 -4.62
N ARG A 242 2.71 11.69 -5.14
CA ARG A 242 3.56 11.35 -6.30
C ARG A 242 3.00 11.86 -7.61
N CYS A 243 1.69 12.08 -7.71
CA CYS A 243 1.01 12.69 -8.87
C CYS A 243 1.28 14.22 -8.97
N THR A 244 2.55 14.60 -8.93
CA THR A 244 3.00 15.96 -9.28
C THR A 244 3.13 16.07 -10.79
N ALA A 245 2.83 17.26 -11.32
CA ALA A 245 2.87 17.54 -12.75
C ALA A 245 4.21 17.08 -13.35
N GLY A 246 4.14 16.24 -14.38
CA GLY A 246 5.27 16.06 -15.28
C GLY A 246 5.67 17.43 -15.79
N ARG A 247 6.94 17.80 -15.57
CA ARG A 247 7.57 18.96 -16.19
C ARG A 247 7.12 19.00 -17.67
N PRO A 248 6.63 20.13 -18.21
CA PRO A 248 6.24 20.16 -19.61
C PRO A 248 7.43 19.67 -20.43
N ARG A 249 7.22 18.61 -21.23
CA ARG A 249 8.16 18.24 -22.30
C ARG A 249 8.09 19.35 -23.35
N GLY A 250 8.68 20.49 -23.01
CA GLY A 250 8.95 21.57 -23.94
C GLY A 250 9.92 21.02 -24.97
N ALA A 251 9.40 20.88 -26.18
CA ALA A 251 10.14 20.50 -27.37
C ALA A 251 11.47 21.25 -27.43
N THR A 252 12.57 20.51 -27.53
CA THR A 252 13.79 21.02 -28.14
C THR A 252 13.44 21.36 -29.59
N VAL A 253 13.08 22.62 -29.82
CA VAL A 253 13.06 23.21 -31.16
C VAL A 253 14.51 23.15 -31.65
N SER A 254 14.78 22.15 -32.46
CA SER A 254 15.95 22.09 -33.33
C SER A 254 15.77 23.17 -34.39
N THR A 255 16.24 24.39 -34.13
CA THR A 255 16.53 25.35 -35.20
C THR A 255 17.85 24.94 -35.84
N ARG A 256 17.80 24.01 -36.80
CA ARG A 256 18.72 24.04 -37.93
C ARG A 256 18.10 24.95 -38.98
N THR A 257 18.68 26.13 -39.13
CA THR A 257 18.49 27.00 -40.30
C THR A 257 19.68 26.75 -41.25
N PRO A 258 19.49 26.98 -42.56
CA PRO A 258 20.04 26.19 -43.67
C PRO A 258 21.51 26.45 -44.00
#